data_AF-A0A3D9ASB5-F1
#
_entry.id   AF-A0A3D9ASB5-F1
#
_cell.length_a   1.000
_cell.length_b   1.000
_cell.length_c   1.000
_cell.angle_alpha   90.00
_cell.angle_beta   90.00
_cell.angle_gamma   90.00
#
_symmetry.space_group_name_H-M   'P 1'
#
loop_
_entity.id
_entity.type
_entity.pdbx_description
1 polymer ?
#
loop_
_entity_poly.entity_id
_entity_poly.type
_entity_poly.pdbx_seq_one_letter_code
_entity_poly.pdbx_strand_id
1 'polypeptide(L)'
;MRSFSTGDKLPQNNEKSTQPNRFPDQNNKKLIDSIPKKDQFFLPEPKASYLKITDQTQLEYSQKKLFNSLLQDLLHIILHYIIHDKEEERGFIVARWIRHIWMLMDCKIDAEEHSYEFTLLVGNVTEIITEKNVFDFFTKEESVGATVPLALKGKDNVFFASREHEGIANAFILGKVKTENFSESFTIVNTTQSGHLLHNPFNPGTVTITIFRKDDKIYVKVKGEGIGNFATLNNILGKLVFQHLIEHGINKFLRKNKFYK
;
A
#
# COMPACT_ATOMS: atom_id res chain seq x y z
N MET A 1 -12.92 63.93 -1.20
CA MET A 1 -11.54 64.06 -0.67
C MET A 1 -11.11 62.73 -0.06
N ARG A 2 -9.86 62.34 -0.34
CA ARG A 2 -9.09 61.15 0.14
C ARG A 2 -9.24 59.86 -0.68
N SER A 3 -8.43 59.85 -1.75
CA SER A 3 -7.77 58.73 -2.41
C SER A 3 -6.65 58.11 -1.54
N PHE A 4 -6.50 56.78 -1.58
CA PHE A 4 -5.27 56.02 -1.27
C PHE A 4 -5.32 54.76 -2.16
N SER A 5 -4.60 54.69 -3.29
CA SER A 5 -3.15 54.49 -3.52
C SER A 5 -2.66 53.07 -3.19
N THR A 6 -2.24 52.42 -4.28
CA THR A 6 -1.71 51.07 -4.51
C THR A 6 -0.40 50.76 -3.78
N GLY A 7 -0.13 49.47 -3.55
CA GLY A 7 1.17 48.98 -3.11
C GLY A 7 1.31 47.46 -3.11
N ASP A 8 1.28 46.83 -4.28
CA ASP A 8 1.77 45.45 -4.48
C ASP A 8 3.30 45.43 -4.39
N LYS A 9 3.84 44.50 -3.60
CA LYS A 9 5.26 44.12 -3.63
C LYS A 9 5.40 42.59 -3.60
N LEU A 10 5.82 42.04 -4.73
CA LEU A 10 6.37 40.69 -4.87
C LEU A 10 7.71 40.57 -4.13
N PRO A 11 8.02 39.42 -3.49
CA PRO A 11 9.37 39.13 -3.06
C PRO A 11 10.23 38.55 -4.19
N GLN A 12 11.47 39.04 -4.21
CA GLN A 12 12.52 38.83 -5.20
C GLN A 12 13.12 37.42 -5.16
N ASN A 13 13.42 36.93 -6.36
CA ASN A 13 14.29 35.80 -6.68
C ASN A 13 15.72 36.08 -6.19
N ASN A 14 16.28 35.18 -5.38
CA ASN A 14 17.71 35.15 -5.06
C ASN A 14 18.36 33.98 -5.81
N GLU A 15 18.99 34.31 -6.93
CA GLU A 15 19.91 33.44 -7.66
C GLU A 15 21.15 33.14 -6.80
N LYS A 16 21.41 31.87 -6.54
CA LYS A 16 22.69 31.41 -5.98
C LYS A 16 23.65 31.00 -7.10
N SER A 17 24.56 31.92 -7.36
CA SER A 17 25.95 31.77 -7.83
C SER A 17 26.49 30.34 -7.97
N THR A 18 26.84 30.00 -9.21
CA THR A 18 27.77 28.95 -9.62
C THR A 18 29.22 29.40 -9.43
N GLN A 19 30.03 28.61 -8.72
CA GLN A 19 31.47 28.52 -8.99
C GLN A 19 31.98 27.07 -8.93
N PRO A 20 33.02 26.74 -9.71
CA PRO A 20 33.41 25.37 -10.02
C PRO A 20 34.49 24.86 -9.05
N ASN A 21 34.31 23.65 -8.52
CA ASN A 21 35.38 22.97 -7.81
C ASN A 21 36.37 22.36 -8.81
N ARG A 22 37.52 23.03 -8.91
CA ARG A 22 38.78 22.49 -9.42
C ARG A 22 39.22 21.33 -8.52
N PHE A 23 39.51 20.18 -9.12
CA PHE A 23 40.41 19.19 -8.53
C PHE A 23 41.77 19.25 -9.24
N PRO A 24 42.88 19.07 -8.50
CA PRO A 24 44.22 19.28 -9.01
C PRO A 24 44.72 18.10 -9.84
N ASP A 25 45.44 18.43 -10.92
CA ASP A 25 46.33 17.53 -11.64
C ASP A 25 47.40 16.98 -10.70
N GLN A 26 47.50 15.66 -10.61
CA GLN A 26 48.71 14.98 -10.15
C GLN A 26 49.08 13.82 -11.07
N ASN A 27 50.01 14.17 -11.97
CA ASN A 27 51.24 13.45 -12.26
C ASN A 27 51.16 11.99 -12.70
N ASN A 28 51.13 11.83 -14.03
CA ASN A 28 52.10 11.08 -14.83
C ASN A 28 53.28 10.48 -14.05
N LYS A 29 53.20 9.19 -13.74
CA LYS A 29 54.38 8.31 -13.61
C LYS A 29 54.28 7.18 -14.63
N LYS A 30 55.17 7.30 -15.62
CA LYS A 30 55.71 6.28 -16.53
C LYS A 30 55.13 4.87 -16.36
N LEU A 31 54.26 4.49 -17.28
CA LEU A 31 54.31 3.14 -17.87
C LEU A 31 55.70 2.95 -18.47
N ILE A 32 56.19 1.70 -18.47
CA ILE A 32 57.56 1.25 -18.81
C ILE A 32 58.41 1.10 -17.54
N ASP A 33 58.19 -0.01 -16.84
CA ASP A 33 59.22 -0.84 -16.18
C ASP A 33 58.53 -1.87 -15.28
N SER A 34 57.97 -2.92 -15.87
CA SER A 34 57.59 -4.17 -15.17
C SER A 34 57.06 -5.22 -16.15
N ILE A 35 57.85 -5.50 -17.21
CA ILE A 35 57.67 -6.72 -18.00
C ILE A 35 58.69 -7.75 -17.47
N PRO A 36 58.28 -8.81 -16.77
CA PRO A 36 59.18 -9.92 -16.47
C PRO A 36 59.47 -10.71 -17.75
N LYS A 37 60.75 -11.03 -17.98
CA LYS A 37 61.22 -11.87 -19.08
C LYS A 37 60.63 -13.29 -18.95
N LYS A 38 60.36 -13.93 -20.09
CA LYS A 38 59.48 -15.10 -20.25
C LYS A 38 59.97 -16.44 -19.67
N ASP A 39 61.13 -16.52 -19.03
CA ASP A 39 61.78 -17.80 -18.69
C ASP A 39 62.27 -17.94 -17.23
N GLN A 40 61.57 -17.37 -16.26
CA GLN A 40 62.00 -17.45 -14.84
C GLN A 40 60.89 -17.84 -13.85
N PHE A 41 60.09 -18.87 -14.12
CA PHE A 41 59.33 -19.55 -13.06
C PHE A 41 59.04 -21.02 -13.44
N PHE A 42 60.07 -21.88 -13.42
CA PHE A 42 59.84 -23.30 -13.17
C PHE A 42 59.90 -23.54 -11.66
N LEU A 43 58.75 -23.41 -11.00
CA LEU A 43 58.55 -24.04 -9.70
C LEU A 43 58.20 -25.52 -9.94
N PRO A 44 58.72 -26.46 -9.13
CA PRO A 44 58.35 -27.86 -9.26
C PRO A 44 56.84 -28.00 -9.11
N GLU A 45 56.21 -28.78 -9.98
CA GLU A 45 54.77 -29.03 -9.93
C GLU A 45 54.39 -29.50 -8.52
N PRO A 46 53.46 -28.82 -7.82
CA PRO A 46 52.94 -29.33 -6.59
C PRO A 46 52.16 -30.60 -6.95
N LYS A 47 52.58 -31.74 -6.42
CA LYS A 47 51.79 -32.98 -6.47
C LYS A 47 50.38 -32.63 -6.03
N ALA A 48 49.43 -32.70 -6.96
CA ALA A 48 48.03 -32.48 -6.66
C ALA A 48 47.57 -33.57 -5.68
N SER A 49 47.61 -33.25 -4.38
CA SER A 49 46.81 -33.98 -3.42
C SER A 49 45.36 -33.57 -3.68
N TYR A 50 44.62 -34.46 -4.35
CA TYR A 50 43.18 -34.39 -4.31
C TYR A 50 42.75 -34.72 -2.88
N LEU A 51 42.76 -33.70 -2.02
CA LEU A 51 41.93 -33.69 -0.84
C LEU A 51 40.52 -33.98 -1.35
N LYS A 52 39.97 -35.14 -0.93
CA LYS A 52 38.55 -35.46 -1.12
C LYS A 52 37.78 -34.30 -0.49
N ILE A 53 37.34 -33.38 -1.34
CA ILE A 53 36.39 -32.33 -1.00
C ILE A 53 35.14 -33.09 -0.59
N THR A 54 34.93 -33.22 0.72
CA THR A 54 33.76 -33.88 1.31
C THR A 54 32.50 -33.21 0.77
N ASP A 55 31.49 -34.00 0.42
CA ASP A 55 30.19 -33.57 -0.16
C ASP A 55 29.56 -32.36 0.57
N GLN A 56 29.86 -32.18 1.86
CA GLN A 56 29.44 -31.01 2.65
C GLN A 56 29.93 -29.67 2.08
N THR A 57 31.14 -29.58 1.55
CA THR A 57 31.70 -28.31 1.04
C THR A 57 31.11 -27.91 -0.32
N GLN A 58 30.69 -28.87 -1.15
CA GLN A 58 29.92 -28.58 -2.37
C GLN A 58 28.48 -28.16 -2.04
N LEU A 59 27.87 -28.77 -1.02
CA LEU A 59 26.54 -28.38 -0.54
C LEU A 59 26.55 -26.97 0.07
N GLU A 60 27.54 -26.63 0.90
CA GLU A 60 27.73 -25.29 1.46
C GLU A 60 28.02 -24.24 0.38
N TYR A 61 28.85 -24.59 -0.62
CA TYR A 61 29.12 -23.71 -1.76
C TYR A 61 27.85 -23.47 -2.60
N SER A 62 27.05 -24.52 -2.83
CA SER A 62 25.76 -24.42 -3.53
C SER A 62 24.75 -23.59 -2.75
N GLN A 63 24.64 -23.78 -1.43
CA GLN A 63 23.74 -23.00 -0.56
C GLN A 63 24.16 -21.52 -0.49
N LYS A 64 25.46 -21.23 -0.36
CA LYS A 64 25.99 -19.86 -0.36
C LYS A 64 25.78 -19.17 -1.70
N LYS A 65 25.91 -19.90 -2.81
CA LYS A 65 25.63 -19.39 -4.16
C LYS A 65 24.14 -19.09 -4.34
N LEU A 66 23.27 -19.97 -3.84
CA LEU A 66 21.82 -19.78 -3.87
C LEU A 66 21.39 -18.60 -3.00
N PHE A 67 21.96 -18.47 -1.80
CA PHE A 67 21.73 -17.34 -0.90
C PHE A 67 22.22 -16.02 -1.50
N ASN A 68 23.39 -16.00 -2.13
CA ASN A 68 23.91 -14.81 -2.79
C ASN A 68 23.08 -14.42 -4.02
N SER A 69 22.56 -15.39 -4.77
CA SER A 69 21.61 -15.12 -5.87
C SER A 69 20.33 -14.49 -5.33
N LEU A 70 19.74 -15.10 -4.30
CA LEU A 70 18.54 -14.56 -3.63
C LEU A 70 18.79 -13.16 -3.07
N LEU A 71 19.96 -12.90 -2.50
CA LEU A 71 20.34 -11.60 -1.97
C LEU A 71 20.54 -10.56 -3.09
N GLN A 72 21.09 -10.95 -4.24
CA GLN A 72 21.22 -10.06 -5.39
C GLN A 72 19.88 -9.77 -6.06
N ASP A 73 19.00 -10.76 -6.18
CA ASP A 73 17.63 -10.59 -6.63
C ASP A 73 16.87 -9.67 -5.66
N LEU A 74 17.05 -9.86 -4.36
CA LEU A 74 16.52 -8.98 -3.31
C LEU A 74 17.03 -7.54 -3.48
N LEU A 75 18.33 -7.36 -3.72
CA LEU A 75 18.93 -6.03 -3.91
C LEU A 75 18.42 -5.36 -5.20
N HIS A 76 18.28 -6.11 -6.28
CA HIS A 76 17.71 -5.62 -7.54
C HIS A 76 16.25 -5.22 -7.37
N ILE A 77 15.45 -6.00 -6.63
CA ILE A 77 14.06 -5.69 -6.31
C ILE A 77 14.00 -4.43 -5.42
N ILE A 78 14.85 -4.32 -4.39
CA ILE A 78 14.96 -3.12 -3.54
C ILE A 78 15.32 -1.89 -4.38
N LEU A 79 16.33 -1.99 -5.25
CA LEU A 79 16.75 -0.87 -6.11
C LEU A 79 15.64 -0.49 -7.10
N HIS A 80 15.01 -1.48 -7.74
CA HIS A 80 13.87 -1.26 -8.64
C HIS A 80 12.72 -0.60 -7.87
N TYR A 81 12.46 -0.96 -6.62
CA TYR A 81 11.42 -0.35 -5.78
C TYR A 81 11.72 1.08 -5.32
N ILE A 82 12.98 1.38 -5.00
CA ILE A 82 13.42 2.74 -4.63
C ILE A 82 13.40 3.66 -5.85
N ILE A 83 13.76 3.14 -7.03
CA ILE A 83 13.82 3.90 -8.29
C ILE A 83 12.42 4.02 -8.93
N HIS A 84 11.54 3.03 -8.75
CA HIS A 84 10.17 3.02 -9.27
C HIS A 84 9.11 3.26 -8.19
N ASP A 85 9.40 4.09 -7.18
CA ASP A 85 8.38 4.71 -6.33
C ASP A 85 7.56 5.71 -7.15
N LYS A 86 6.92 5.21 -8.21
CA LYS A 86 5.83 5.86 -8.88
C LYS A 86 4.71 5.89 -7.85
N GLU A 87 4.12 7.06 -7.68
CA GLU A 87 3.06 7.47 -6.74
C GLU A 87 1.86 6.50 -6.62
N GLU A 88 1.80 5.48 -7.48
CA GLU A 88 0.77 4.46 -7.57
C GLU A 88 0.89 3.35 -6.52
N GLU A 89 2.07 3.02 -5.99
CA GLU A 89 2.23 1.91 -5.02
C GLU A 89 2.18 2.37 -3.55
N ARG A 90 0.97 2.75 -3.15
CA ARG A 90 0.60 3.14 -1.78
C ARG A 90 0.98 2.02 -0.76
N GLY A 91 1.19 2.36 0.53
CA GLY A 91 1.27 1.40 1.66
C GLY A 91 2.60 1.35 2.46
N PHE A 92 2.61 0.65 3.61
CA PHE A 92 3.80 0.43 4.44
C PHE A 92 4.82 -0.49 3.74
N ILE A 93 6.12 -0.19 3.84
CA ILE A 93 7.15 -0.89 3.04
C ILE A 93 7.18 -2.40 3.30
N VAL A 94 7.10 -2.84 4.56
CA VAL A 94 7.09 -4.26 4.91
C VAL A 94 5.81 -4.96 4.38
N ALA A 95 4.68 -4.26 4.42
CA ALA A 95 3.45 -4.76 3.84
C ALA A 95 3.58 -4.95 2.32
N ARG A 96 4.20 -4.01 1.60
CA ARG A 96 4.49 -4.14 0.16
C ARG A 96 5.33 -5.39 -0.12
N TRP A 97 6.38 -5.63 0.67
CA TRP A 97 7.22 -6.84 0.56
C TRP A 97 6.43 -8.13 0.73
N ILE A 98 5.60 -8.23 1.77
CA ILE A 98 4.74 -9.40 1.99
C ILE A 98 3.83 -9.63 0.78
N ARG A 99 3.23 -8.57 0.23
CA ARG A 99 2.37 -8.69 -0.97
C ARG A 99 3.14 -9.14 -2.19
N HIS A 100 4.33 -8.59 -2.42
CA HIS A 100 5.13 -8.94 -3.58
C HIS A 100 5.57 -10.41 -3.52
N ILE A 101 6.08 -10.86 -2.38
CA ILE A 101 6.43 -12.28 -2.17
C ILE A 101 5.20 -13.16 -2.39
N TRP A 102 4.05 -12.78 -1.83
CA TRP A 102 2.81 -13.52 -2.01
C TRP A 102 2.40 -13.65 -3.49
N MET A 103 2.45 -12.55 -4.24
CA MET A 103 2.14 -12.54 -5.68
C MET A 103 3.12 -13.38 -6.51
N LEU A 104 4.42 -13.38 -6.14
CA LEU A 104 5.43 -14.20 -6.83
C LEU A 104 5.27 -15.70 -6.57
N MET A 105 4.82 -16.07 -5.38
CA MET A 105 4.69 -17.48 -5.01
C MET A 105 3.47 -18.17 -5.62
N ASP A 106 2.52 -17.43 -6.19
CA ASP A 106 1.21 -17.93 -6.68
C ASP A 106 0.52 -18.88 -5.68
N CYS A 107 0.70 -18.60 -4.38
CA CYS A 107 0.12 -19.43 -3.32
C CYS A 107 -1.41 -19.31 -3.34
N LYS A 108 -2.06 -20.46 -3.57
CA LYS A 108 -3.52 -20.61 -3.44
C LYS A 108 -3.84 -21.31 -2.13
N ILE A 109 -4.14 -20.52 -1.10
CA ILE A 109 -4.56 -21.02 0.21
C ILE A 109 -6.03 -20.70 0.37
N ASP A 110 -6.89 -21.73 0.40
CA ASP A 110 -8.33 -21.55 0.61
C ASP A 110 -8.93 -20.54 -0.38
N ALA A 111 -8.60 -20.75 -1.66
CA ALA A 111 -8.95 -19.88 -2.76
C ALA A 111 -10.35 -20.22 -3.29
N GLU A 112 -11.36 -19.81 -2.54
CA GLU A 112 -12.77 -20.11 -2.81
C GLU A 112 -13.62 -18.82 -2.79
N GLU A 113 -14.90 -18.98 -3.14
CA GLU A 113 -15.90 -17.93 -2.94
C GLU A 113 -16.08 -17.68 -1.44
N HIS A 114 -16.09 -16.41 -1.06
CA HIS A 114 -16.43 -15.99 0.30
C HIS A 114 -17.49 -14.90 0.25
N SER A 115 -18.38 -14.92 1.24
CA SER A 115 -19.38 -13.87 1.41
C SER A 115 -19.77 -13.71 2.87
N TYR A 116 -20.00 -12.47 3.27
CA TYR A 116 -20.57 -12.15 4.57
C TYR A 116 -21.55 -10.99 4.43
N GLU A 117 -22.60 -11.03 5.24
CA GLU A 117 -23.59 -9.97 5.33
C GLU A 117 -23.96 -9.68 6.79
N PHE A 118 -24.13 -8.41 7.11
CA PHE A 118 -24.72 -7.96 8.36
C PHE A 118 -25.44 -6.62 8.18
N THR A 119 -26.32 -6.30 9.13
CA THR A 119 -27.06 -5.04 9.15
C THR A 119 -27.01 -4.45 10.56
N LEU A 120 -26.73 -3.15 10.66
CA LEU A 120 -26.64 -2.41 11.91
C LEU A 120 -27.68 -1.29 11.93
N LEU A 121 -28.34 -1.13 13.07
CA LEU A 121 -29.26 -0.02 13.31
C LEU A 121 -28.48 1.25 13.63
N VAL A 122 -28.78 2.35 12.94
CA VAL A 122 -28.27 3.68 13.27
C VAL A 122 -29.14 4.33 14.33
N GLY A 123 -30.46 4.32 14.13
CA GLY A 123 -31.43 4.95 15.02
C GLY A 123 -32.78 5.18 14.35
N ASN A 124 -33.70 5.81 15.07
CA ASN A 124 -34.98 6.25 14.52
C ASN A 124 -34.76 7.44 13.57
N VAL A 125 -35.63 7.56 12.57
CA VAL A 125 -35.61 8.69 11.64
C VAL A 125 -35.89 9.98 12.42
N THR A 126 -35.02 10.96 12.22
CA THR A 126 -35.18 12.32 12.75
C THR A 126 -34.69 13.31 11.69
N GLU A 127 -34.82 14.61 11.95
CA GLU A 127 -34.24 15.65 11.07
C GLU A 127 -32.73 15.48 10.87
N ILE A 128 -32.04 14.90 11.86
CA ILE A 128 -30.59 14.66 11.81
C ILE A 128 -30.27 13.25 11.29
N ILE A 129 -31.03 12.23 11.72
CA ILE A 129 -30.81 10.83 11.35
C ILE A 129 -31.65 10.52 10.11
N THR A 130 -31.07 10.79 8.94
CA THR A 130 -31.61 10.46 7.61
C THR A 130 -30.61 9.64 6.81
N GLU A 131 -31.06 8.92 5.78
CA GLU A 131 -30.20 8.16 4.86
C GLU A 131 -29.08 9.04 4.31
N LYS A 132 -29.46 10.24 3.85
CA LYS A 132 -28.54 11.21 3.27
C LYS A 132 -27.49 11.68 4.27
N ASN A 133 -27.87 12.05 5.50
CA ASN A 133 -26.91 12.56 6.47
C ASN A 133 -25.94 11.48 6.94
N VAL A 134 -26.40 10.25 7.10
CA VAL A 134 -25.53 9.11 7.42
C VAL A 134 -24.60 8.83 6.24
N PHE A 135 -25.09 8.86 5.00
CA PHE A 135 -24.27 8.65 3.80
C PHE A 135 -23.22 9.74 3.61
N ASP A 136 -23.61 11.00 3.77
CA ASP A 136 -22.70 12.13 3.70
C ASP A 136 -21.63 12.05 4.79
N PHE A 137 -21.99 11.60 6.00
CA PHE A 137 -21.00 11.37 7.06
C PHE A 137 -19.94 10.34 6.64
N PHE A 138 -20.35 9.16 6.17
CA PHE A 138 -19.42 8.10 5.77
C PHE A 138 -18.57 8.43 4.53
N THR A 139 -19.08 9.27 3.63
CA THR A 139 -18.38 9.60 2.37
C THR A 139 -17.56 10.88 2.45
N LYS A 140 -18.03 11.92 3.16
CA LYS A 140 -17.43 13.26 3.11
C LYS A 140 -16.71 13.65 4.39
N GLU A 141 -17.23 13.25 5.54
CA GLU A 141 -16.76 13.75 6.83
C GLU A 141 -15.83 12.77 7.54
N GLU A 142 -16.06 11.47 7.34
CA GLU A 142 -15.32 10.43 8.02
C GLU A 142 -14.03 10.07 7.27
N SER A 143 -13.02 9.61 8.01
CA SER A 143 -11.79 9.12 7.40
C SER A 143 -12.03 7.85 6.59
N VAL A 144 -11.20 7.63 5.57
CA VAL A 144 -11.20 6.38 4.79
C VAL A 144 -11.13 5.11 5.65
N GLY A 145 -10.54 5.21 6.85
CA GLY A 145 -10.43 4.13 7.83
C GLY A 145 -11.77 3.63 8.39
N ALA A 146 -12.87 4.36 8.18
CA ALA A 146 -14.22 3.93 8.58
C ALA A 146 -14.96 3.12 7.51
N THR A 147 -14.33 2.89 6.35
CA THR A 147 -14.91 2.10 5.25
C THR A 147 -13.88 1.19 4.58
N VAL A 148 -12.58 1.36 4.84
CA VAL A 148 -11.51 0.39 4.53
C VAL A 148 -10.72 0.09 5.80
N PRO A 149 -10.61 -1.18 6.21
CA PRO A 149 -9.86 -1.55 7.40
C PRO A 149 -8.41 -1.05 7.34
N LEU A 150 -8.00 -0.35 8.41
CA LEU A 150 -6.63 0.14 8.62
C LEU A 150 -6.12 1.04 7.47
N ALA A 151 -7.01 1.67 6.70
CA ALA A 151 -6.58 2.66 5.72
C ALA A 151 -6.13 3.94 6.43
N LEU A 152 -4.84 4.23 6.33
CA LEU A 152 -4.21 5.38 6.97
C LEU A 152 -4.18 6.61 6.05
N LYS A 153 -4.23 6.43 4.73
CA LYS A 153 -4.15 7.52 3.74
C LYS A 153 -5.40 7.54 2.88
N GLY A 154 -6.06 8.69 2.83
CA GLY A 154 -7.24 8.97 2.01
C GLY A 154 -6.89 9.80 0.77
N LYS A 155 -7.68 10.84 0.49
CA LYS A 155 -7.44 11.84 -0.55
C LYS A 155 -5.99 12.37 -0.55
N ASP A 156 -5.42 12.58 -1.75
CA ASP A 156 -4.12 13.22 -2.00
C ASP A 156 -2.96 12.69 -1.14
N ASN A 157 -3.02 11.41 -0.75
CA ASN A 157 -2.07 10.77 0.16
C ASN A 157 -1.98 11.39 1.57
N VAL A 158 -2.96 12.23 1.94
CA VAL A 158 -3.05 12.83 3.26
C VAL A 158 -3.56 11.78 4.27
N PHE A 159 -2.89 11.73 5.42
CA PHE A 159 -3.25 10.81 6.49
C PHE A 159 -4.65 11.13 7.02
N PHE A 160 -5.48 10.09 7.17
CA PHE A 160 -6.86 10.15 7.69
C PHE A 160 -7.81 11.08 6.91
N ALA A 161 -7.45 11.47 5.69
CA ALA A 161 -8.33 12.26 4.84
C ALA A 161 -9.63 11.51 4.50
N SER A 162 -10.65 12.29 4.14
CA SER A 162 -11.94 11.77 3.67
C SER A 162 -11.80 11.06 2.33
N ARG A 163 -12.88 10.38 1.94
CA ARG A 163 -12.89 9.43 0.84
C ARG A 163 -13.55 10.04 -0.40
N GLU A 164 -12.81 10.13 -1.51
CA GLU A 164 -13.39 10.60 -2.77
C GLU A 164 -14.03 9.46 -3.56
N HIS A 165 -15.08 9.79 -4.33
CA HIS A 165 -15.63 8.91 -5.35
C HIS A 165 -14.52 8.58 -6.37
N GLU A 166 -14.38 7.32 -6.73
CA GLU A 166 -13.26 6.74 -7.51
C GLU A 166 -11.88 6.80 -6.86
N GLY A 167 -11.79 7.27 -5.61
CA GLY A 167 -10.54 7.31 -4.86
C GLY A 167 -10.00 5.90 -4.57
N ILE A 168 -8.71 5.70 -4.82
CA ILE A 168 -7.98 4.50 -4.38
C ILE A 168 -7.53 4.71 -2.93
N ALA A 169 -7.65 3.70 -2.10
CA ALA A 169 -7.12 3.68 -0.74
C ALA A 169 -6.30 2.42 -0.53
N ASN A 170 -5.49 2.41 0.51
CA ASN A 170 -4.70 1.24 0.86
C ASN A 170 -5.11 0.66 2.20
N ALA A 171 -5.70 -0.54 2.15
CA ALA A 171 -5.83 -1.39 3.32
C ALA A 171 -4.42 -1.81 3.75
N PHE A 172 -3.93 -1.28 4.87
CA PHE A 172 -2.55 -1.35 5.37
C PHE A 172 -1.67 -2.48 4.80
N ILE A 173 -1.97 -3.74 5.17
CA ILE A 173 -1.26 -4.92 4.68
C ILE A 173 -1.86 -5.46 3.38
N LEU A 174 -3.17 -5.37 3.21
CA LEU A 174 -3.90 -6.05 2.14
C LEU A 174 -3.71 -5.40 0.78
N GLY A 175 -3.48 -4.09 0.67
CA GLY A 175 -3.18 -3.41 -0.60
C GLY A 175 -4.29 -2.47 -1.08
N LYS A 176 -4.37 -2.25 -2.40
CA LYS A 176 -5.20 -1.20 -3.03
C LYS A 176 -6.69 -1.57 -3.09
N VAL A 177 -7.55 -0.61 -2.81
CA VAL A 177 -9.02 -0.71 -2.88
C VAL A 177 -9.55 0.55 -3.57
N LYS A 178 -10.33 0.40 -4.65
CA LYS A 178 -11.07 1.51 -5.30
C LYS A 178 -12.39 1.70 -4.56
N THR A 179 -12.82 2.94 -4.45
CA THR A 179 -14.09 3.33 -3.82
C THR A 179 -15.02 3.92 -4.85
N GLU A 180 -16.28 3.53 -4.84
CA GLU A 180 -17.32 4.15 -5.65
C GLU A 180 -18.50 4.50 -4.76
N ASN A 181 -18.87 5.78 -4.75
CA ASN A 181 -19.96 6.33 -3.94
C ASN A 181 -21.16 6.65 -4.85
N PHE A 182 -22.30 6.02 -4.62
CA PHE A 182 -23.53 6.22 -5.38
C PHE A 182 -24.55 6.94 -4.51
N SER A 183 -24.65 8.26 -4.67
CA SER A 183 -25.51 9.10 -3.81
C SER A 183 -27.00 8.86 -4.01
N GLU A 184 -27.43 8.44 -5.21
CA GLU A 184 -28.83 8.15 -5.51
C GLU A 184 -29.36 6.92 -4.76
N SER A 185 -28.48 5.93 -4.55
CA SER A 185 -28.80 4.67 -3.87
C SER A 185 -28.18 4.57 -2.48
N PHE A 186 -27.58 5.66 -1.98
CA PHE A 186 -26.84 5.73 -0.71
C PHE A 186 -25.89 4.55 -0.48
N THR A 187 -25.17 4.18 -1.54
CA THR A 187 -24.34 2.98 -1.57
C THR A 187 -22.86 3.34 -1.74
N ILE A 188 -21.99 2.69 -0.98
CA ILE A 188 -20.52 2.79 -1.08
C ILE A 188 -20.01 1.40 -1.48
N VAL A 189 -19.22 1.32 -2.54
CA VAL A 189 -18.64 0.08 -3.04
C VAL A 189 -17.12 0.16 -2.95
N ASN A 190 -16.53 -0.85 -2.32
CA ASN A 190 -15.09 -0.97 -2.13
C ASN A 190 -14.57 -2.17 -2.88
N THR A 191 -13.85 -1.96 -3.97
CA THR A 191 -13.40 -3.04 -4.86
C THR A 191 -11.89 -3.20 -4.78
N THR A 192 -11.43 -4.40 -4.44
CA THR A 192 -9.99 -4.74 -4.44
C THR A 192 -9.39 -4.51 -5.83
N GLN A 193 -8.21 -3.91 -5.87
CA GLN A 193 -7.49 -3.61 -7.12
C GLN A 193 -6.25 -4.49 -7.26
N SER A 194 -5.64 -4.46 -8.44
CA SER A 194 -4.36 -5.12 -8.69
C SER A 194 -3.31 -4.72 -7.63
N GLY A 195 -2.56 -5.71 -7.14
CA GLY A 195 -1.62 -5.56 -6.03
C GLY A 195 -2.24 -5.67 -4.63
N HIS A 196 -3.53 -6.01 -4.52
CA HIS A 196 -4.17 -6.39 -3.26
C HIS A 196 -4.04 -7.91 -3.01
N LEU A 197 -3.72 -8.35 -1.79
CA LEU A 197 -3.48 -9.76 -1.42
C LEU A 197 -4.64 -10.69 -1.75
N LEU A 198 -5.84 -10.14 -1.66
CA LEU A 198 -7.10 -10.83 -1.92
C LEU A 198 -7.65 -10.55 -3.33
N HIS A 199 -6.87 -9.90 -4.20
CA HIS A 199 -7.34 -9.57 -5.54
C HIS A 199 -7.33 -10.80 -6.45
N ASN A 200 -8.45 -11.01 -7.13
CA ASN A 200 -8.54 -11.89 -8.28
C ASN A 200 -8.94 -11.04 -9.50
N PRO A 201 -8.18 -11.09 -10.61
CA PRO A 201 -8.44 -10.24 -11.77
C PRO A 201 -9.76 -10.56 -12.47
N PHE A 202 -10.29 -11.77 -12.30
CA PHE A 202 -11.55 -12.19 -12.91
C PHE A 202 -12.76 -11.97 -11.99
N ASN A 203 -12.55 -11.95 -10.68
CA ASN A 203 -13.61 -11.72 -9.70
C ASN A 203 -13.05 -10.98 -8.46
N PRO A 204 -12.86 -9.65 -8.55
CA PRO A 204 -12.28 -8.88 -7.47
C PRO A 204 -13.21 -8.89 -6.25
N GLY A 205 -12.62 -9.01 -5.06
CA GLY A 205 -13.39 -8.84 -3.82
C GLY A 205 -14.02 -7.45 -3.73
N THR A 206 -15.28 -7.40 -3.33
CA THR A 206 -16.07 -6.19 -3.13
C THR A 206 -16.64 -6.14 -1.72
N VAL A 207 -16.74 -4.93 -1.18
CA VAL A 207 -17.55 -4.65 0.03
C VAL A 207 -18.50 -3.52 -0.27
N THR A 208 -19.78 -3.83 -0.27
CA THR A 208 -20.88 -2.91 -0.50
C THR A 208 -21.50 -2.51 0.84
N ILE A 209 -21.56 -1.20 1.09
CA ILE A 209 -22.20 -0.60 2.26
C ILE A 209 -23.40 0.19 1.75
N THR A 210 -24.60 -0.19 2.17
CA THR A 210 -25.85 0.46 1.76
C THR A 210 -26.54 1.04 2.98
N ILE A 211 -26.87 2.32 2.91
CA ILE A 211 -27.66 3.00 3.94
C ILE A 211 -29.09 3.05 3.45
N PHE A 212 -30.03 2.58 4.27
CA PHE A 212 -31.43 2.51 3.88
C PHE A 212 -32.35 2.73 5.06
N ARG A 213 -33.55 3.24 4.77
CA ARG A 213 -34.65 3.29 5.71
C ARG A 213 -35.51 2.05 5.59
N LYS A 214 -35.92 1.52 6.74
CA LYS A 214 -36.98 0.53 6.84
C LYS A 214 -37.87 0.91 8.01
N ASP A 215 -39.15 1.07 7.75
CA ASP A 215 -40.12 1.65 8.68
C ASP A 215 -39.69 3.06 9.12
N ASP A 216 -39.55 3.29 10.42
CA ASP A 216 -39.10 4.57 10.99
C ASP A 216 -37.66 4.52 11.50
N LYS A 217 -36.82 3.67 10.90
CA LYS A 217 -35.43 3.45 11.32
C LYS A 217 -34.46 3.50 10.15
N ILE A 218 -33.27 4.04 10.40
CA ILE A 218 -32.14 4.04 9.47
C ILE A 218 -31.19 2.89 9.80
N TYR A 219 -30.78 2.15 8.78
CA TYR A 219 -29.88 1.01 8.87
C TYR A 219 -28.68 1.17 7.95
N VAL A 220 -27.58 0.50 8.31
CA VAL A 220 -26.42 0.28 7.44
C VAL A 220 -26.32 -1.22 7.20
N LYS A 221 -26.50 -1.66 5.95
CA LYS A 221 -26.25 -3.03 5.52
C LYS A 221 -24.86 -3.09 4.89
N VAL A 222 -24.10 -4.11 5.25
CA VAL A 222 -22.79 -4.40 4.65
C VAL A 222 -22.81 -5.80 4.07
N LYS A 223 -22.38 -5.91 2.81
CA LYS A 223 -22.16 -7.18 2.12
C LYS A 223 -20.74 -7.21 1.58
N GLY A 224 -19.94 -8.17 2.00
CA GLY A 224 -18.64 -8.47 1.40
C GLY A 224 -18.72 -9.74 0.57
N GLU A 225 -18.14 -9.75 -0.62
CA GLU A 225 -18.08 -10.94 -1.48
C GLU A 225 -16.84 -10.94 -2.37
N GLY A 226 -16.41 -12.11 -2.85
CA GLY A 226 -15.30 -12.22 -3.78
C GLY A 226 -14.79 -13.66 -3.92
N ILE A 227 -13.83 -13.83 -4.83
CA ILE A 227 -13.06 -15.07 -4.98
C ILE A 227 -11.60 -14.76 -4.71
N GLY A 228 -10.99 -15.42 -3.73
CA GLY A 228 -9.59 -15.16 -3.42
C GLY A 228 -9.09 -16.02 -2.27
N ASN A 229 -7.81 -15.88 -1.98
CA ASN A 229 -7.17 -16.59 -0.88
C ASN A 229 -7.81 -16.26 0.47
N PHE A 230 -7.72 -17.22 1.40
CA PHE A 230 -8.18 -17.09 2.79
C PHE A 230 -9.70 -16.88 2.91
N ALA A 231 -10.51 -17.54 2.07
CA ALA A 231 -11.96 -17.42 2.06
C ALA A 231 -12.61 -17.63 3.45
N THR A 232 -12.24 -18.71 4.14
CA THR A 232 -12.71 -19.06 5.50
C THR A 232 -12.35 -17.97 6.51
N LEU A 233 -11.10 -17.49 6.46
CA LEU A 233 -10.64 -16.41 7.32
C LEU A 233 -11.40 -15.11 7.02
N ASN A 234 -11.67 -14.81 5.75
CA ASN A 234 -12.38 -13.61 5.36
C ASN A 234 -13.86 -13.64 5.74
N ASN A 235 -14.51 -14.81 5.68
CA ASN A 235 -15.89 -14.97 6.16
C ASN A 235 -16.04 -14.66 7.66
N ILE A 236 -15.04 -15.00 8.47
CA ILE A 236 -15.06 -14.76 9.92
C ILE A 236 -14.52 -13.36 10.24
N LEU A 237 -13.25 -13.11 9.89
CA LEU A 237 -12.57 -11.86 10.23
C LEU A 237 -13.09 -10.68 9.44
N GLY A 238 -13.42 -10.86 8.15
CA GLY A 238 -13.99 -9.78 7.33
C GLY A 238 -15.28 -9.25 7.96
N LYS A 239 -16.20 -10.16 8.32
CA LYS A 239 -17.43 -9.78 9.04
C LYS A 239 -17.13 -9.02 10.34
N LEU A 240 -16.27 -9.56 11.20
CA LEU A 240 -15.95 -8.96 12.50
C LEU A 240 -15.31 -7.57 12.36
N VAL A 241 -14.33 -7.44 11.46
CA VAL A 241 -13.60 -6.20 11.21
C VAL A 241 -14.53 -5.12 10.67
N PHE A 242 -15.33 -5.44 9.65
CA PHE A 242 -16.25 -4.47 9.07
C PHE A 242 -17.37 -4.11 10.04
N GLN A 243 -17.88 -5.06 10.80
CA GLN A 243 -18.91 -4.78 11.80
C GLN A 243 -18.40 -3.76 12.83
N HIS A 244 -17.22 -3.99 13.42
CA HIS A 244 -16.65 -3.08 14.40
C HIS A 244 -16.37 -1.68 13.82
N LEU A 245 -15.88 -1.64 12.59
CA LEU A 245 -15.55 -0.40 11.87
C LEU A 245 -16.80 0.43 11.55
N ILE A 246 -17.90 -0.20 11.14
CA ILE A 246 -19.18 0.49 10.91
C ILE A 246 -19.83 0.91 12.22
N GLU A 247 -19.82 0.06 13.26
CA GLU A 247 -20.29 0.42 14.61
C GLU A 247 -19.53 1.66 15.13
N HIS A 248 -18.22 1.72 14.94
CA HIS A 248 -17.41 2.88 15.30
C HIS A 248 -17.86 4.15 14.54
N GLY A 249 -18.05 4.04 13.23
CA GLY A 249 -18.55 5.14 12.39
C GLY A 249 -19.92 5.65 12.84
N ILE A 250 -20.88 4.75 13.07
CA ILE A 250 -22.21 5.07 13.59
C ILE A 250 -22.09 5.79 14.94
N ASN A 251 -21.31 5.27 15.87
CA ASN A 251 -21.12 5.89 17.19
C ASN A 251 -20.47 7.28 17.11
N LYS A 252 -19.59 7.52 16.14
CA LYS A 252 -19.00 8.84 15.90
C LYS A 252 -20.01 9.81 15.31
N PHE A 253 -20.81 9.38 14.33
CA PHE A 253 -21.93 10.14 13.79
C PHE A 253 -22.92 10.55 14.90
N LEU A 254 -23.35 9.59 15.73
CA LEU A 254 -24.29 9.86 16.81
C LEU A 254 -23.71 10.81 17.87
N ARG A 255 -22.43 10.65 18.25
CA ARG A 255 -21.76 11.56 19.20
C ARG A 255 -21.64 12.98 18.67
N LYS A 256 -21.27 13.14 17.40
CA LYS A 256 -21.20 14.46 16.74
C LYS A 256 -22.53 15.19 16.80
N ASN A 257 -23.63 14.44 16.63
CA ASN A 257 -24.97 14.99 16.53
C ASN A 257 -25.75 15.02 17.85
N LYS A 258 -25.20 14.48 18.95
CA LYS A 258 -25.85 14.47 20.27
C LYS A 258 -25.98 15.86 20.91
N PHE A 259 -25.19 16.83 20.44
CA PHE A 259 -25.15 18.21 20.95
C PHE A 259 -26.10 19.17 20.22
N TYR A 260 -26.90 18.68 19.26
CA TYR A 260 -27.89 19.46 18.51
C TYR A 260 -29.33 19.27 19.05
N LYS A 261 -29.48 18.93 20.33
CA LYS A 261 -30.78 18.84 21.02
C LYS A 261 -31.07 20.10 21.82
#